data_AF-A0A350M2L0-F1
#
_entry.id   AF-A0A350M2L0-F1
#
_cell.length_a   1.000
_cell.length_b   1.000
_cell.length_c   1.000
_cell.angle_alpha   90.00
_cell.angle_beta   90.00
_cell.angle_gamma   90.00
#
_symmetry.space_group_name_H-M   'P 1'
#
loop_
_entity.id
_entity.type
_entity.pdbx_description
1 polymer ?
#
loop_
_entity_poly.entity_id
_entity_poly.type
_entity_poly.pdbx_seq_one_letter_code
_entity_poly.pdbx_strand_id
1 'polypeptide(L)'
;MTVFFFTEKAHSDYFKELLTERKISFEFEIDEESGKLYFGIENRHFSAVQKLNYLVFARFRKPFIESRIFKYTLIATTVIIVTLALIGYLVS
;
A
#
# COMPACT_ATOMS: atom_id res chain seq x y z
N MET A 1 19.42 -14.47 1.29
CA MET A 1 18.74 -13.72 0.23
C MET A 1 17.26 -13.68 0.58
N THR A 2 16.62 -12.54 0.43
CA THR A 2 15.16 -12.41 0.60
C THR A 2 14.52 -12.14 -0.75
N VAL A 3 13.40 -12.81 -1.00
CA VAL A 3 12.68 -12.73 -2.28
C VAL A 3 11.40 -11.95 -2.09
N PHE A 4 11.16 -10.96 -2.95
CA PHE A 4 9.89 -10.26 -3.10
C PHE A 4 9.27 -10.66 -4.43
N PHE A 5 7.93 -10.69 -4.51
CA PHE A 5 7.25 -11.02 -5.77
C PHE A 5 6.04 -10.12 -6.00
N PHE A 6 5.73 -9.90 -7.28
CA PHE A 6 4.57 -9.14 -7.71
C PHE A 6 3.85 -9.85 -8.86
N THR A 7 2.52 -9.81 -8.87
CA THR A 7 1.69 -10.30 -9.99
C THR A 7 1.39 -9.19 -10.98
N GLU A 8 1.24 -7.95 -10.49
CA GLU A 8 0.92 -6.79 -11.31
C GLU A 8 2.19 -6.16 -11.87
N LYS A 9 2.27 -6.02 -13.20
CA LYS A 9 3.42 -5.39 -13.87
C LYS A 9 3.67 -3.97 -13.37
N ALA A 10 2.61 -3.19 -13.13
CA ALA A 10 2.73 -1.82 -12.62
C ALA A 10 3.37 -1.76 -11.22
N HIS A 11 3.10 -2.75 -10.36
CA HIS A 11 3.70 -2.83 -9.03
C HIS A 11 5.19 -3.17 -9.14
N SER A 12 5.53 -4.15 -9.98
CA SER A 12 6.91 -4.56 -10.27
C SER A 12 7.75 -3.42 -10.87
N ASP A 13 7.22 -2.72 -11.87
CA ASP A 13 7.90 -1.60 -12.53
C ASP A 13 8.21 -0.49 -11.52
N TYR A 14 7.25 -0.15 -10.66
CA TYR A 14 7.47 0.86 -9.61
C TYR A 14 8.44 0.39 -8.53
N PHE A 15 8.40 -0.88 -8.14
CA PHE A 15 9.37 -1.43 -7.20
C PHE A 15 10.80 -1.37 -7.76
N LYS A 16 10.96 -1.69 -9.06
CA LYS A 16 12.23 -1.62 -9.78
C LYS A 16 12.78 -0.18 -9.83
N GLU A 17 11.91 0.79 -10.09
CA GLU A 17 12.24 2.23 -10.03
C GLU A 17 12.78 2.61 -8.64
N LEU A 18 12.05 2.27 -7.58
CA LEU A 18 12.46 2.56 -6.19
C LEU A 18 13.81 1.93 -5.80
N LEU A 19 14.08 0.70 -6.25
CA LEU A 19 15.37 0.03 -6.01
C LEU A 19 16.50 0.74 -6.77
N THR A 20 16.25 1.14 -8.01
CA THR A 20 17.22 1.83 -8.86
C THR A 20 17.55 3.22 -8.32
N GLU A 21 16.54 4.00 -7.91
CA GLU A 21 16.72 5.31 -7.26
C GLU A 21 17.59 5.24 -6.01
N ARG A 22 17.43 4.16 -5.22
CA ARG A 22 18.20 3.94 -3.99
C ARG A 22 19.52 3.21 -4.20
N LYS A 23 19.88 2.91 -5.45
CA LYS A 23 21.10 2.17 -5.83
C LYS A 23 21.23 0.84 -5.08
N ILE A 24 20.10 0.15 -4.88
CA ILE A 24 20.07 -1.18 -4.24
C ILE A 24 20.18 -2.22 -5.35
N SER A 25 21.20 -3.07 -5.28
CA SER A 25 21.34 -4.21 -6.21
C SER A 25 20.25 -5.25 -5.98
N PHE A 26 19.71 -5.79 -7.07
CA PHE A 26 18.68 -6.82 -7.06
C PHE A 26 18.84 -7.77 -8.24
N GLU A 27 18.38 -9.00 -8.05
CA GLU A 27 18.17 -9.97 -9.13
C GLU A 27 16.71 -9.93 -9.54
N PHE A 28 16.41 -10.02 -10.84
CA PHE A 28 15.05 -9.97 -11.36
C PHE A 28 14.79 -11.15 -12.28
N GLU A 29 13.69 -11.86 -12.02
CA GLU A 29 13.29 -13.05 -12.76
C GLU A 29 11.79 -13.03 -13.03
N ILE A 30 11.40 -13.50 -14.21
CA ILE A 30 10.00 -13.63 -14.63
C ILE A 30 9.70 -15.11 -14.70
N ASP A 31 8.71 -15.55 -13.93
CA ASP A 31 8.20 -16.90 -14.02
C ASP A 31 7.10 -16.95 -15.08
N GLU A 32 7.40 -17.57 -16.22
CA GLU A 32 6.51 -17.67 -17.38
C GLU A 32 5.28 -18.54 -17.12
N GLU A 33 5.34 -19.48 -16.18
CA GLU A 33 4.18 -20.33 -15.83
C GLU A 33 3.21 -19.60 -14.91
N SER A 34 3.71 -18.91 -13.88
CA SER A 34 2.85 -18.25 -12.89
C SER A 34 2.57 -16.78 -13.18
N GLY A 35 3.30 -16.17 -14.12
CA GLY A 35 3.26 -14.75 -14.43
C GLY A 35 3.82 -13.87 -13.29
N LYS A 36 4.47 -14.46 -12.29
CA LYS A 36 5.03 -13.73 -11.15
C LYS A 36 6.39 -13.12 -11.50
N LEU A 37 6.60 -11.92 -10.97
CA LEU A 37 7.79 -11.11 -11.15
C LEU A 37 8.57 -11.13 -9.84
N TYR A 38 9.71 -11.82 -9.81
CA TYR A 38 10.52 -12.05 -8.63
C TYR A 38 11.70 -11.08 -8.53
N PHE A 39 12.00 -10.68 -7.30
CA PHE A 39 13.13 -9.81 -6.95
C PHE A 39 13.95 -10.45 -5.83
N GLY A 40 15.18 -10.85 -6.14
CA GLY A 40 16.17 -11.32 -5.18
C GLY A 40 16.96 -10.16 -4.57
N ILE A 41 16.93 -10.04 -3.24
CA ILE A 41 17.54 -8.94 -2.49
C ILE A 41 18.51 -9.47 -1.44
N GLU A 42 19.68 -8.85 -1.33
CA GLU A 42 20.62 -9.16 -0.27
C GLU A 42 20.02 -8.85 1.12
N ASN A 43 20.21 -9.78 2.07
CA ASN A 43 19.61 -9.66 3.42
C ASN A 43 19.98 -8.35 4.15
N ARG A 44 21.16 -7.79 3.87
CA ARG A 44 21.62 -6.50 4.45
C ARG A 44 20.69 -5.33 4.11
N HIS A 45 19.99 -5.39 2.98
CA HIS A 45 19.07 -4.35 2.53
C HIS A 45 17.61 -4.64 2.87
N PHE A 46 17.31 -5.77 3.52
CA PHE A 46 15.94 -6.23 3.77
C PHE A 46 15.06 -5.15 4.42
N SER A 47 15.51 -4.53 5.51
CA SER A 47 14.71 -3.51 6.22
C SER A 47 14.40 -2.29 5.35
N ALA A 48 15.34 -1.86 4.52
CA ALA A 48 15.13 -0.75 3.59
C ALA A 48 14.16 -1.13 2.47
N VAL A 49 14.35 -2.30 1.87
CA VAL A 49 13.53 -2.78 0.75
C VAL A 49 12.12 -3.16 1.19
N GLN A 50 11.94 -3.67 2.41
CA GLN A 50 10.62 -3.94 2.98
C GLN A 50 9.77 -2.66 3.06
N LYS A 51 10.38 -1.51 3.42
CA LYS A 51 9.70 -0.21 3.39
C LYS A 51 9.31 0.20 1.97
N LEU A 52 10.17 -0.05 0.99
CA LEU A 52 9.85 0.20 -0.42
C LEU A 52 8.68 -0.66 -0.90
N ASN A 53 8.64 -1.93 -0.50
CA ASN A 53 7.53 -2.82 -0.81
C ASN A 53 6.20 -2.27 -0.26
N TYR A 54 6.19 -1.76 0.98
CA TYR A 54 5.00 -1.09 1.52
C TYR A 54 4.62 0.18 0.75
N LEU A 55 5.58 0.95 0.25
CA LEU A 55 5.31 2.13 -0.59
C LEU A 55 4.66 1.74 -1.92
N VAL A 56 5.05 0.61 -2.51
CA VAL A 56 4.39 0.09 -3.73
C VAL A 56 2.92 -0.16 -3.45
N PHE A 57 2.60 -0.94 -2.43
CA PHE A 57 1.21 -1.22 -2.08
C PHE A 57 0.44 0.05 -1.69
N ALA A 58 1.08 1.02 -1.03
CA ALA A 58 0.46 2.30 -0.70
C ALA A 58 0.12 3.12 -1.94
N ARG A 59 1.00 3.14 -2.97
CA ARG A 59 0.77 3.87 -4.23
C ARG A 59 -0.42 3.32 -5.01
N PHE A 60 -0.57 2.00 -5.05
CA PHE A 60 -1.63 1.33 -5.82
C PHE A 60 -2.86 0.98 -4.98
N ARG A 61 -2.87 1.31 -3.67
CA ARG A 61 -4.01 1.06 -2.80
C ARG A 61 -5.23 1.82 -3.32
N LYS A 62 -6.26 1.09 -3.74
CA LYS A 62 -7.56 1.69 -3.99
C LYS A 62 -8.10 2.32 -2.70
N PRO A 63 -8.68 3.54 -2.75
CA PRO A 63 -9.30 4.14 -1.58
C PRO A 63 -10.36 3.17 -1.04
N PHE A 64 -10.36 2.96 0.28
CA PHE A 64 -11.26 2.02 0.96
C PHE A 64 -12.74 2.30 0.66
N ILE A 65 -13.07 3.57 0.41
CA ILE A 65 -14.38 4.00 -0.07
C ILE A 65 -14.18 4.75 -1.39
N GLU A 66 -14.42 4.05 -2.50
CA GLU A 66 -14.30 4.60 -3.85
C GLU A 66 -15.40 5.62 -4.15
N SER A 67 -16.60 5.41 -3.61
CA SER A 67 -17.73 6.34 -3.76
C SER A 67 -17.55 7.58 -2.88
N ARG A 68 -17.30 8.72 -3.54
CA ARG A 68 -17.22 10.03 -2.88
C ARG A 68 -18.47 10.33 -2.05
N ILE A 69 -19.64 9.98 -2.56
CA ILE A 69 -20.93 10.20 -1.89
C ILE A 69 -20.97 9.39 -0.59
N PHE A 70 -20.72 8.08 -0.68
CA PHE A 70 -20.76 7.20 0.49
C PHE A 70 -19.75 7.62 1.57
N LYS A 71 -18.55 8.06 1.15
CA LYS A 71 -17.53 8.57 2.06
C LYS A 71 -18.05 9.75 2.89
N TYR A 72 -18.66 10.74 2.24
CA TYR A 72 -19.15 11.93 2.93
C TYR A 72 -20.42 11.65 3.74
N THR A 73 -21.33 10.79 3.27
CA THR A 73 -22.50 10.37 4.05
C THR A 73 -22.09 9.69 5.35
N LEU A 74 -21.14 8.75 5.30
CA LEU A 74 -20.65 8.07 6.50
C LEU A 74 -20.04 9.07 7.50
N ILE A 75 -19.14 9.95 7.02
CA ILE A 75 -18.51 10.98 7.86
C ILE A 75 -19.56 11.89 8.50
N ALA A 76 -20.52 12.38 7.72
CA ALA A 76 -21.57 13.25 8.21
C ALA A 76 -22.42 12.56 9.29
N THR A 77 -22.85 11.32 9.05
CA THR A 77 -23.62 10.54 10.03
C THR A 77 -22.84 10.33 11.33
N THR A 78 -21.56 9.97 11.26
CA THR A 78 -20.73 9.82 12.46
C THR A 78 -20.60 11.13 13.23
N VAL A 79 -20.35 12.24 12.54
CA VAL A 79 -20.24 13.57 13.18
C VAL A 79 -21.57 13.97 13.84
N ILE A 80 -22.71 13.71 13.19
CA ILE A 80 -24.04 13.99 13.75
C ILE A 80 -24.28 13.17 15.03
N ILE A 81 -24.01 11.86 14.99
CA ILE A 81 -24.19 10.98 16.16
C ILE A 81 -23.31 11.43 17.32
N VAL A 82 -22.04 11.72 17.07
CA VAL A 82 -21.11 12.21 18.10
C VAL A 82 -21.57 13.55 18.66
N THR A 83 -22.01 14.48 17.80
CA THR A 83 -22.50 15.79 18.24
C THR A 83 -23.76 15.67 19.10
N LEU A 84 -24.72 14.82 18.69
CA LEU A 84 -25.92 14.52 19.46
C LEU A 84 -25.57 13.89 20.82
N ALA A 85 -24.61 12.96 20.85
CA ALA A 85 -24.15 12.34 22.09
C ALA A 85 -23.51 13.37 23.05
N LEU A 86 -22.71 14.31 22.52
CA LEU A 86 -22.12 15.39 23.32
C LEU A 86 -23.18 16.35 23.86
N ILE A 87 -24.16 16.75 23.04
CA ILE A 87 -25.28 17.59 23.49
C ILE A 87 -26.08 16.86 24.58
N GLY A 88 -26.40 15.58 24.35
CA GLY A 88 -27.10 14.74 25.33
C GLY A 88 -26.35 14.64 26.65
N TYR A 89 -25.02 14.51 26.60
CA TYR A 89 -24.17 14.51 27.79
C TYR A 89 -24.15 15.84 28.53
N LEU A 90 -24.22 16.98 27.83
CA LEU A 90 -24.21 18.31 28.45
C LEU A 90 -25.57 18.74 29.01
N VAL A 91 -26.66 18.23 28.43
CA VAL A 91 -28.04 18.56 28.82
C VAL A 91 -28.59 17.60 29.90
N SER A 92 -28.06 16.36 29.95
CA SER A 92 -28.39 15.36 31.00
C SER A 92 -27.65 15.60 32.30
#